data_AF-A0A9Q0UG15-F1
#
_entry.id   AF-A0A9Q0UG15-F1
#
_cell.length_a   1.000
_cell.length_b   1.000
_cell.length_c   1.000
_cell.angle_alpha   90.00
_cell.angle_beta   90.00
_cell.angle_gamma   90.00
#
_symmetry.space_group_name_H-M   'P 1'
#
loop_
_entity.id
_entity.type
_entity.pdbx_description
1 polymer ?
#
loop_
_entity_poly.entity_id
_entity_poly.type
_entity_poly.pdbx_seq_one_letter_code
_entity_poly.pdbx_strand_id
1 'polypeptide(L)'
;MDHPSNGVSIVGCLRPAFSDEELYLRTSFHCEDSDGYNSDWKDRETLSFNSKSDVSSSGSTLHCLEIMRIELFSLYGSQSAVSLQDFQEAEPDVLAHSTSAILEHFSEKGSRCNIALKALCKKKGLPVEKFLCDSNIALSNHSITSSSSLQRANLVGVDSLGMDVRILSGVEARTHRFPFKVRATSKTAAQKQIHQLLFPRARRKKFKTHEDLLGDSSYF
;
A
#
# COMPACT_ATOMS: atom_id res chain seq x y z
N MET A 1 -4.16 9.17 16.94
CA MET A 1 -4.05 7.70 17.05
C MET A 1 -2.59 7.36 17.24
N ASP A 2 -2.18 7.12 18.49
CA ASP A 2 -0.76 6.85 18.78
C ASP A 2 -0.36 5.45 18.31
N HIS A 3 -1.31 4.53 18.16
CA HIS A 3 -1.09 3.14 17.76
C HIS A 3 -2.11 2.77 16.67
N PRO A 4 -1.68 2.30 15.48
CA PRO A 4 -2.60 1.85 14.46
C PRO A 4 -3.36 0.59 14.92
N SER A 5 -4.63 0.48 14.52
CA SER A 5 -5.44 -0.71 14.73
C SER A 5 -4.99 -1.83 13.79
N ASN A 6 -4.94 -3.06 14.31
CA ASN A 6 -4.53 -4.26 13.58
C ASN A 6 -5.71 -5.17 13.24
N GLY A 7 -6.92 -4.87 13.74
CA GLY A 7 -8.14 -5.59 13.43
C GLY A 7 -9.36 -4.67 13.46
N VAL A 8 -10.42 -5.11 12.77
CA VAL A 8 -11.73 -4.47 12.76
C VAL A 8 -12.81 -5.53 13.05
N SER A 9 -13.74 -5.21 13.93
CA SER A 9 -15.00 -5.97 14.11
C SER A 9 -16.14 -5.11 13.60
N ILE A 10 -17.02 -5.73 12.83
CA ILE A 10 -18.25 -5.11 12.32
C ILE A 10 -19.41 -5.96 12.80
N VAL A 11 -20.28 -5.37 13.61
CA VAL A 11 -21.47 -6.01 14.15
C VAL A 11 -22.68 -5.36 13.53
N GLY A 12 -23.62 -6.19 13.09
CA GLY A 12 -24.83 -5.74 12.41
C GLY A 12 -25.83 -6.86 12.20
N CYS A 13 -26.95 -6.51 11.58
CA CYS A 13 -28.00 -7.46 11.21
C CYS A 13 -27.94 -7.74 9.71
N LEU A 14 -28.09 -9.00 9.32
CA LEU A 14 -28.20 -9.37 7.91
C LEU A 14 -29.65 -9.21 7.46
N ARG A 15 -29.89 -8.37 6.46
CA ARG A 15 -31.16 -8.31 5.73
C ARG A 15 -31.00 -8.95 4.35
N PRO A 16 -31.98 -9.68 3.82
CA PRO A 16 -31.99 -10.04 2.41
C PRO A 16 -31.90 -8.78 1.54
N ALA A 17 -31.12 -8.82 0.46
CA ALA A 17 -31.15 -7.79 -0.57
C ALA A 17 -32.46 -7.90 -1.36
N PHE A 18 -33.12 -6.79 -1.65
CA PHE A 18 -34.34 -6.79 -2.46
C PHE A 18 -34.00 -6.99 -3.95
N SER A 19 -34.95 -7.46 -4.76
CA SER A 19 -34.71 -7.82 -6.16
C SER A 19 -34.25 -6.65 -7.04
N ASP A 20 -34.59 -5.42 -6.69
CA ASP A 20 -34.13 -4.18 -7.31
C ASP A 20 -32.68 -3.83 -6.95
N GLU A 21 -32.24 -4.14 -5.72
CA GLU A 21 -30.83 -4.04 -5.29
C GLU A 21 -29.96 -5.14 -5.93
N GLU A 22 -30.53 -6.33 -6.14
CA GLU A 22 -29.79 -7.52 -6.58
C GLU A 22 -29.14 -7.36 -7.95
N LEU A 23 -29.82 -6.73 -8.92
CA LEU A 23 -29.28 -6.51 -10.27
C LEU A 23 -28.06 -5.57 -10.26
N TYR A 24 -28.12 -4.49 -9.47
CA TYR A 24 -27.01 -3.55 -9.31
C TYR A 24 -25.81 -4.20 -8.60
N LEU A 25 -26.09 -4.99 -7.56
CA LEU A 25 -25.06 -5.68 -6.80
C LEU A 25 -24.41 -6.79 -7.63
N ARG A 26 -25.17 -7.61 -8.35
CA ARG A 26 -24.62 -8.67 -9.22
C ARG A 26 -23.75 -8.10 -10.34
N THR A 27 -24.12 -6.95 -10.90
CA THR A 27 -23.27 -6.25 -11.89
C THR A 27 -21.95 -5.75 -11.26
N SER A 28 -22.01 -5.25 -10.01
CA SER A 28 -20.84 -4.75 -9.29
C SER A 28 -19.92 -5.86 -8.75
N PHE A 29 -20.47 -7.05 -8.50
CA PHE A 29 -19.77 -8.25 -8.04
C PHE A 29 -19.49 -9.25 -9.17
N HIS A 30 -19.51 -8.84 -10.44
CA HIS A 30 -19.02 -9.69 -11.53
C HIS A 30 -17.52 -9.95 -11.34
N CYS A 31 -17.23 -10.99 -10.59
CA CYS A 31 -15.98 -11.72 -10.66
C CYS A 31 -16.02 -12.40 -12.03
N GLU A 32 -15.38 -11.81 -13.04
CA GLU A 32 -14.98 -12.60 -14.18
C GLU A 32 -14.05 -13.68 -13.61
N ASP A 33 -14.59 -14.87 -13.38
CA ASP A 33 -13.80 -16.09 -13.45
C ASP A 33 -13.26 -16.13 -14.87
N SER A 34 -12.15 -15.41 -15.08
CA SER A 34 -11.46 -15.30 -16.35
C SER A 34 -10.81 -16.65 -16.62
N ASP A 35 -11.59 -17.58 -17.16
CA ASP A 35 -11.07 -18.73 -17.86
C ASP A 35 -10.49 -18.23 -19.18
N GLY A 36 -9.26 -17.71 -19.10
CA GLY A 36 -8.64 -16.93 -20.15
C GLY A 36 -8.63 -17.62 -21.51
N TYR A 37 -9.61 -17.31 -22.36
CA TYR A 37 -9.50 -17.29 -23.81
C TYR A 37 -10.55 -16.32 -24.40
N ASN A 38 -10.05 -15.16 -24.87
CA ASN A 38 -10.56 -14.39 -26.01
C ASN A 38 -11.90 -13.62 -25.87
N SER A 39 -11.86 -12.28 -25.82
CA SER A 39 -12.50 -11.47 -26.88
C SER A 39 -12.03 -10.01 -26.92
N ASP A 40 -11.63 -9.66 -28.13
CA ASP A 40 -11.36 -8.38 -28.77
C ASP A 40 -12.18 -7.18 -28.25
N TRP A 41 -11.48 -6.07 -27.99
CA TRP A 41 -12.05 -4.81 -27.53
C TRP A 41 -12.71 -4.09 -28.71
N LYS A 42 -14.04 -4.15 -28.82
CA LYS A 42 -14.78 -3.26 -29.71
C LYS A 42 -15.84 -2.50 -28.95
N ASP A 43 -15.50 -1.22 -28.80
CA ASP A 43 -16.31 -0.03 -28.97
C ASP A 43 -17.63 0.13 -28.19
N ARG A 44 -17.71 1.32 -27.61
CA ARG A 44 -18.78 1.88 -26.81
C ARG A 44 -20.05 1.97 -27.64
N GLU A 45 -21.06 1.15 -27.32
CA GLU A 45 -22.47 1.50 -27.47
C GLU A 45 -23.38 0.52 -26.71
N THR A 46 -24.18 1.09 -25.81
CA THR A 46 -25.47 0.62 -25.27
C THR A 46 -25.72 -0.90 -25.30
N LEU A 47 -25.32 -1.62 -24.25
CA LEU A 47 -25.73 -3.01 -24.05
C LEU A 47 -27.21 -3.08 -23.67
N SER A 48 -28.07 -3.24 -24.68
CA SER A 48 -29.42 -3.75 -24.53
C SER A 48 -29.36 -5.14 -23.90
N PHE A 49 -29.85 -5.27 -22.66
CA PHE A 49 -30.03 -6.56 -22.00
C PHE A 49 -31.17 -7.33 -22.65
N ASN A 50 -30.88 -7.96 -23.79
CA ASN A 50 -31.67 -9.07 -24.30
C ASN A 50 -30.75 -10.29 -24.32
N SER A 51 -30.60 -10.94 -23.17
CA SER A 51 -30.24 -12.35 -23.14
C SER A 51 -31.42 -13.11 -22.57
N LYS A 52 -32.01 -13.91 -23.46
CA LYS A 52 -32.84 -15.06 -23.10
C LYS A 52 -32.26 -15.70 -21.84
N SER A 53 -33.15 -15.92 -20.88
CA SER A 53 -32.93 -16.74 -19.71
C SER A 53 -32.24 -18.05 -20.08
N ASP A 54 -30.94 -18.13 -19.85
CA ASP A 54 -30.28 -19.40 -19.56
C ASP A 54 -29.69 -19.31 -18.16
N VAL A 55 -30.55 -19.75 -17.25
CA VAL A 55 -30.28 -20.33 -15.94
C VAL A 55 -28.88 -20.95 -15.89
N SER A 56 -27.94 -20.30 -15.20
CA SER A 56 -26.93 -20.96 -14.33
C SER A 56 -25.84 -20.00 -13.82
N SER A 57 -26.24 -19.03 -12.98
CA SER A 57 -25.35 -18.50 -11.93
C SER A 57 -26.08 -18.55 -10.59
N SER A 58 -26.27 -19.81 -10.16
CA SER A 58 -26.26 -20.35 -8.79
C SER A 58 -27.04 -19.60 -7.70
N GLY A 59 -28.00 -20.29 -7.07
CA GLY A 59 -28.96 -19.79 -6.07
C GLY A 59 -28.39 -19.27 -4.74
N SER A 60 -27.38 -18.40 -4.78
CA SER A 60 -26.93 -17.61 -3.65
C SER A 60 -27.85 -16.40 -3.46
N THR A 61 -28.36 -16.23 -2.24
CA THR A 61 -29.08 -15.03 -1.81
C THR A 61 -28.07 -13.97 -1.36
N LEU A 62 -28.20 -12.76 -1.89
CA LEU A 62 -27.41 -11.64 -1.40
C LEU A 62 -28.01 -11.14 -0.09
N HIS A 63 -27.15 -10.90 0.90
CA HIS A 63 -27.51 -10.28 2.17
C HIS A 63 -26.74 -8.97 2.33
N CYS A 64 -27.43 -7.92 2.76
CA CYS A 64 -26.82 -6.67 3.18
C CYS A 64 -26.60 -6.72 4.69
N LEU A 65 -25.38 -6.42 5.12
CA LEU A 65 -25.08 -6.22 6.54
C LEU A 65 -25.43 -4.78 6.91
N GLU A 66 -26.51 -4.61 7.68
CA GLU A 66 -26.85 -3.34 8.30
C GLU A 66 -25.97 -3.14 9.52
N ILE A 67 -24.97 -2.26 9.38
CA ILE A 67 -23.94 -2.04 10.39
C ILE A 67 -24.54 -1.30 11.59
N MET A 68 -24.40 -1.89 12.78
CA MET A 68 -24.81 -1.29 14.05
C MET A 68 -23.63 -0.82 14.89
N ARG A 69 -22.46 -1.46 14.73
CA ARG A 69 -21.26 -1.12 15.51
C ARG A 69 -20.00 -1.51 14.75
N ILE A 70 -19.00 -0.64 14.80
CA ILE A 70 -17.66 -0.91 14.29
C ILE A 70 -16.66 -0.69 15.43
N GLU A 71 -15.75 -1.63 15.62
CA GLU A 71 -14.65 -1.51 16.58
C GLU A 71 -13.32 -1.79 15.93
N LEU A 72 -12.35 -0.97 16.31
CA LEU A 72 -10.95 -1.13 15.95
C LEU A 72 -10.21 -1.74 17.13
N PHE A 73 -9.45 -2.80 16.87
CA PHE A 73 -8.62 -3.48 17.85
C PHE A 73 -7.15 -3.27 17.49
N SER A 74 -6.35 -2.87 18.46
CA SER A 74 -4.90 -2.92 18.35
C SER A 74 -4.36 -4.07 19.19
N LEU A 75 -3.28 -4.71 18.72
CA LEU A 75 -2.59 -5.77 19.48
C LEU A 75 -1.99 -5.25 20.79
N TYR A 76 -1.89 -3.93 20.94
CA TYR A 76 -1.44 -3.26 22.16
C TYR A 76 -2.57 -3.06 23.21
N GLY A 77 -3.73 -3.70 23.02
CA GLY A 77 -4.84 -3.67 23.98
C GLY A 77 -5.74 -2.44 23.87
N SER A 78 -5.47 -1.52 22.94
CA SER A 78 -6.35 -0.39 22.66
C SER A 78 -7.53 -0.83 21.80
N GLN A 79 -8.74 -0.55 22.27
CA GLN A 79 -9.97 -0.70 21.53
C GLN A 79 -10.59 0.67 21.30
N SER A 80 -11.08 0.94 20.09
CA SER A 80 -11.76 2.18 19.76
C SER A 80 -13.04 1.87 19.01
N ALA A 81 -14.17 2.33 19.56
CA ALA A 81 -15.44 2.28 18.85
C ALA A 81 -15.48 3.41 17.81
N VAL A 82 -15.97 3.09 16.62
CA VAL A 82 -16.21 4.09 15.56
C VAL A 82 -17.67 4.53 15.66
N SER A 83 -17.88 5.85 15.67
CA SER A 83 -19.22 6.45 15.59
C SER A 83 -19.89 6.07 14.27
N LEU A 84 -21.16 5.68 14.32
CA LEU A 84 -21.92 5.36 13.11
C LEU A 84 -22.06 6.57 12.19
N GLN A 85 -22.24 7.76 12.76
CA GLN A 85 -22.30 9.01 12.00
C GLN A 85 -20.99 9.26 11.26
N ASP A 86 -19.86 9.15 11.97
CA ASP A 86 -18.54 9.37 11.40
C ASP A 86 -18.25 8.36 10.28
N PHE A 87 -18.72 7.12 10.42
CA PHE A 87 -18.60 6.11 9.37
C PHE A 87 -19.47 6.43 8.14
N GLN A 88 -20.70 6.91 8.35
CA GLN A 88 -21.61 7.30 7.26
C GLN A 88 -21.11 8.54 6.50
N GLU A 89 -20.47 9.48 7.20
CA GLU A 89 -19.87 10.69 6.60
C GLU A 89 -18.48 10.44 6.01
N ALA A 90 -17.84 9.31 6.35
CA ALA A 90 -16.51 8.99 5.86
C ALA A 90 -16.53 8.64 4.37
N GLU A 91 -15.68 9.32 3.61
CA GLU A 91 -15.42 8.95 2.22
C GLU A 91 -14.25 7.96 2.12
N PRO A 92 -14.31 6.99 1.19
CA PRO A 92 -13.16 6.15 0.87
C PRO A 92 -12.00 7.01 0.33
N ASP A 93 -10.76 6.58 0.59
CA ASP A 93 -9.60 7.28 0.06
C ASP A 93 -9.63 7.30 -1.48
N VAL A 94 -9.19 8.41 -2.08
CA VAL A 94 -9.14 8.57 -3.55
C VAL A 94 -8.31 7.49 -4.24
N LEU A 95 -7.37 6.84 -3.55
CA LEU A 95 -6.58 5.74 -4.08
C LEU A 95 -7.16 4.35 -3.80
N ALA A 96 -8.24 4.21 -3.02
CA ALA A 96 -8.78 2.91 -2.60
C ALA A 96 -9.01 1.94 -3.78
N HIS A 97 -9.56 2.45 -4.89
CA HIS A 97 -9.81 1.69 -6.12
C HIS A 97 -8.54 1.36 -6.93
N SER A 98 -7.44 2.07 -6.69
CA SER A 98 -6.17 1.94 -7.41
C SER A 98 -5.08 1.24 -6.61
N THR A 99 -5.28 0.97 -5.32
CA THR A 99 -4.25 0.44 -4.41
C THR A 99 -3.67 -0.87 -4.91
N SER A 100 -4.50 -1.84 -5.31
CA SER A 100 -4.05 -3.13 -5.86
C SER A 100 -3.12 -2.94 -7.05
N ALA A 101 -3.54 -2.15 -8.03
CA ALA A 101 -2.75 -1.88 -9.24
C ALA A 101 -1.46 -1.10 -8.96
N ILE A 102 -1.40 -0.31 -7.88
CA ILE A 102 -0.15 0.33 -7.43
C ILE A 102 0.78 -0.71 -6.79
N LEU A 103 0.26 -1.55 -5.88
CA LEU A 103 1.03 -2.60 -5.22
C LEU A 103 1.63 -3.56 -6.24
N GLU A 104 0.83 -3.99 -7.21
CA GLU A 104 1.24 -4.87 -8.31
C GLU A 104 2.38 -4.25 -9.12
N HIS A 105 2.23 -3.00 -9.58
CA HIS A 105 3.26 -2.27 -10.33
C HIS A 105 4.61 -2.16 -9.60
N PHE A 106 4.60 -2.08 -8.27
CA PHE A 106 5.85 -2.03 -7.47
C PHE A 106 6.37 -3.43 -7.12
N SER A 107 5.52 -4.45 -7.13
CA SER A 107 5.91 -5.85 -6.98
C SER A 107 6.56 -6.40 -8.26
N GLU A 108 6.00 -6.11 -9.44
CA GLU A 108 6.50 -6.51 -10.77
C GLU A 108 7.88 -5.96 -11.08
N LYS A 109 8.16 -4.73 -10.63
CA LYS A 109 9.48 -4.09 -10.78
C LYS A 109 10.62 -4.81 -10.04
N GLY A 110 10.31 -5.85 -9.26
CA GLY A 110 11.27 -6.83 -8.79
C GLY A 110 12.26 -6.31 -7.74
N SER A 111 13.46 -6.89 -7.75
CA SER A 111 14.49 -6.71 -6.71
C SER A 111 14.91 -5.26 -6.46
N ARG A 112 14.82 -4.38 -7.46
CA ARG A 112 15.17 -2.95 -7.33
C ARG A 112 14.29 -2.23 -6.31
N CYS A 113 12.98 -2.48 -6.32
CA CYS A 113 12.06 -1.91 -5.35
C CYS A 113 12.34 -2.44 -3.94
N ASN A 114 12.61 -3.74 -3.80
CA ASN A 114 12.95 -4.34 -2.50
C ASN A 114 14.22 -3.73 -1.90
N ILE A 115 15.27 -3.54 -2.71
CA ILE A 115 16.51 -2.89 -2.28
C ILE A 115 16.24 -1.43 -1.85
N ALA A 116 15.47 -0.69 -2.63
CA ALA A 116 15.14 0.70 -2.32
C ALA A 116 14.28 0.83 -1.04
N LEU A 117 13.29 -0.07 -0.86
CA LEU A 117 12.47 -0.14 0.34
C LEU A 117 13.32 -0.43 1.59
N LYS A 118 14.27 -1.36 1.49
CA LYS A 118 15.25 -1.63 2.56
C LYS A 118 16.07 -0.39 2.89
N ALA A 119 16.61 0.28 1.88
CA ALA A 119 17.40 1.50 2.08
C ALA A 119 16.58 2.63 2.73
N LEU A 120 15.32 2.78 2.31
CA LEU A 120 14.39 3.75 2.88
C LEU A 120 14.12 3.47 4.37
N CYS A 121 13.94 2.21 4.75
CA CYS A 121 13.73 1.80 6.13
C CYS A 121 14.98 2.04 7.00
N LYS A 122 16.18 1.73 6.49
CA LYS A 122 17.46 2.04 7.16
C LYS A 122 17.59 3.55 7.43
N LYS A 123 17.21 4.40 6.47
CA LYS A 123 17.27 5.86 6.61
C LYS A 123 16.35 6.41 7.72
N LYS A 124 15.24 5.74 8.01
CA LYS A 124 14.29 6.17 9.06
C LYS A 124 14.84 5.93 10.49
N GLY A 125 16.06 5.41 10.64
CA GLY A 125 16.66 5.12 11.94
C GLY A 125 16.05 3.89 12.63
N LEU A 126 15.34 3.06 11.86
CA LEU A 126 14.90 1.76 12.36
C LEU A 126 16.15 0.92 12.59
N PRO A 127 16.29 0.24 13.74
CA PRO A 127 17.34 -0.74 13.98
C PRO A 127 17.09 -1.92 13.05
N VAL A 128 17.45 -1.73 11.79
CA VAL A 128 17.83 -2.81 10.90
C VAL A 128 19.14 -3.26 11.51
N GLU A 129 19.04 -4.17 12.48
CA GLU A 129 20.16 -4.81 13.13
C GLU A 129 21.24 -5.05 12.07
N LYS A 130 22.44 -4.55 12.35
CA LYS A 130 23.56 -4.48 11.41
C LYS A 130 23.87 -5.89 10.89
N PHE A 131 23.24 -6.29 9.79
CA PHE A 131 23.65 -7.46 9.04
C PHE A 131 24.06 -6.96 7.66
N LEU A 132 25.34 -6.56 7.66
CA LEU A 132 26.29 -6.47 6.56
C LEU A 132 25.69 -6.64 5.16
N CYS A 133 25.68 -5.55 4.41
CA CYS A 133 25.99 -5.61 2.99
C CYS A 133 27.35 -4.94 2.78
N ASP A 134 28.39 -5.56 3.34
CA ASP A 134 29.77 -5.35 2.88
C ASP A 134 30.04 -6.38 1.79
N SER A 135 29.40 -6.23 0.62
CA SER A 135 29.80 -6.98 -0.56
C SER A 135 30.95 -6.27 -1.27
N ASN A 136 32.12 -6.28 -0.63
CA ASN A 136 33.37 -6.44 -1.37
C ASN A 136 33.55 -7.94 -1.61
N ILE A 137 32.94 -8.49 -2.66
CA ILE A 137 33.20 -9.88 -3.07
C ILE A 137 34.35 -9.87 -4.06
N ALA A 138 35.55 -10.09 -3.54
CA ALA A 138 36.68 -10.61 -4.30
C ALA A 138 36.92 -12.06 -3.85
N LEU A 139 36.78 -12.98 -4.82
CA LEU A 139 37.39 -14.32 -4.90
C LEU A 139 37.16 -15.32 -3.74
N SER A 140 36.49 -16.44 -4.03
CA SER A 140 37.15 -17.71 -4.34
C SER A 140 36.15 -18.87 -4.28
N ASN A 141 36.43 -19.90 -5.06
CA ASN A 141 35.55 -21.04 -5.30
C ASN A 141 35.41 -21.93 -4.04
N HIS A 142 34.21 -22.53 -3.91
CA HIS A 142 33.78 -23.59 -2.99
C HIS A 142 32.82 -23.19 -1.84
N SER A 143 31.53 -23.33 -2.17
CA SER A 143 30.46 -23.95 -1.35
C SER A 143 30.41 -23.67 0.15
N ILE A 144 29.58 -22.71 0.56
CA ILE A 144 28.70 -22.83 1.74
C ILE A 144 27.34 -22.17 1.42
N THR A 145 26.30 -22.99 1.25
CA THR A 145 24.91 -22.57 1.45
C THR A 145 24.65 -22.56 2.97
N SER A 146 24.27 -21.42 3.56
CA SER A 146 23.20 -21.33 4.59
C SER A 146 23.15 -20.00 5.37
N SER A 147 21.89 -19.59 5.61
CA SER A 147 21.39 -18.52 6.48
C SER A 147 21.67 -17.06 6.07
N SER A 148 21.17 -16.66 4.90
CA SER A 148 20.76 -15.26 4.76
C SER A 148 19.57 -15.05 5.70
N SER A 149 19.74 -14.28 6.78
CA SER A 149 18.62 -13.67 7.47
C SER A 149 17.95 -12.73 6.47
N LEU A 150 17.03 -13.29 5.66
CA LEU A 150 16.47 -12.67 4.47
C LEU A 150 15.53 -11.56 4.91
N GLN A 151 16.10 -10.41 5.29
CA GLN A 151 15.30 -9.23 5.49
C GLN A 151 14.57 -8.95 4.17
N ARG A 152 13.25 -8.84 4.22
CA ARG A 152 12.42 -8.49 3.06
C ARG A 152 11.63 -7.25 3.44
N ALA A 153 11.61 -6.27 2.54
CA ALA A 153 10.76 -5.09 2.66
C ALA A 153 9.76 -5.12 1.51
N ASN A 154 8.47 -5.07 1.86
CA ASN A 154 7.36 -5.13 0.92
C ASN A 154 6.46 -3.92 1.13
N LEU A 155 6.00 -3.33 0.03
CA LEU A 155 4.92 -2.36 0.07
C LEU A 155 3.62 -3.13 0.38
N VAL A 156 2.92 -2.76 1.44
CA VAL A 156 1.69 -3.45 1.91
C VAL A 156 0.45 -2.57 1.88
N GLY A 157 0.62 -1.25 1.80
CA GLY A 157 -0.49 -0.31 1.74
C GLY A 157 -0.07 1.00 1.09
N VAL A 158 -1.01 1.63 0.40
CA VAL A 158 -0.87 2.97 -0.18
C VAL A 158 -2.22 3.68 -0.05
N ASP A 159 -2.19 4.94 0.37
CA ASP A 159 -3.33 5.85 0.35
C ASP A 159 -2.88 7.25 -0.06
N SER A 160 -3.79 8.22 -0.11
CA SER A 160 -3.48 9.57 -0.54
C SER A 160 -2.45 10.29 0.34
N LEU A 161 -2.22 9.83 1.57
CA LEU A 161 -1.32 10.48 2.54
C LEU A 161 0.05 9.81 2.60
N GLY A 162 0.21 8.57 2.14
CA GLY A 162 1.49 7.89 2.21
C GLY A 162 1.46 6.43 1.79
N MET A 163 2.54 5.74 2.15
CA MET A 163 2.66 4.31 1.95
C MET A 163 3.09 3.57 3.21
N ASP A 164 2.68 2.32 3.33
CA ASP A 164 3.05 1.39 4.39
C ASP A 164 3.98 0.31 3.86
N VAL A 165 5.13 0.17 4.50
CA VAL A 165 6.16 -0.81 4.15
C VAL A 165 6.31 -1.80 5.28
N ARG A 166 6.11 -3.08 5.00
CA ARG A 166 6.34 -4.18 5.95
C ARG A 166 7.75 -4.72 5.79
N ILE A 167 8.51 -4.74 6.88
CA ILE A 167 9.83 -5.35 7.00
C ILE A 167 9.68 -6.67 7.74
N LEU A 168 10.19 -7.73 7.16
CA LEU A 168 10.35 -9.04 7.79
C LEU A 168 11.82 -9.18 8.19
N SER A 169 12.10 -9.45 9.46
CA SER A 169 13.44 -9.72 9.99
C SER A 169 13.40 -10.98 10.86
N GLY A 170 13.86 -12.10 10.31
CA GLY A 170 13.71 -13.41 10.97
C GLY A 170 12.23 -13.75 11.15
N VAL A 171 11.79 -13.91 12.40
CA VAL A 171 10.40 -14.20 12.79
C VAL A 171 9.56 -12.94 13.02
N GLU A 172 10.17 -11.76 13.02
CA GLU A 172 9.48 -10.51 13.33
C GLU A 172 9.01 -9.77 12.06
N ALA A 173 7.76 -9.31 12.07
CA ALA A 173 7.19 -8.46 11.02
C ALA A 173 6.83 -7.09 11.60
N ARG A 174 7.37 -6.01 11.03
CA ARG A 174 7.03 -4.63 11.40
C ARG A 174 6.55 -3.84 10.19
N THR A 175 5.43 -3.13 10.34
CA THR A 175 4.94 -2.21 9.31
C THR A 175 5.31 -0.77 9.67
N HIS A 176 5.86 -0.04 8.71
CA HIS A 176 6.26 1.35 8.85
C HIS A 176 5.60 2.23 7.81
N ARG A 177 4.97 3.29 8.31
CA ARG A 177 4.35 4.34 7.50
C ARG A 177 5.38 5.36 7.01
N PHE A 178 5.35 5.69 5.73
CA PHE A 178 6.13 6.74 5.09
C PHE A 178 5.18 7.77 4.49
N PRO A 179 5.11 9.00 5.06
CA PRO A 179 4.21 10.01 4.56
C PRO A 179 4.67 10.58 3.22
N PHE A 180 3.70 10.92 2.38
CA PHE A 180 3.91 11.78 1.22
C PHE A 180 4.07 13.23 1.66
N LYS A 181 4.77 14.02 0.83
CA LYS A 181 4.95 15.44 1.11
C LYS A 181 3.67 16.23 0.88
N VAL A 182 2.87 15.77 -0.07
CA VAL A 182 1.60 16.36 -0.47
C VAL A 182 0.61 15.23 -0.68
N ARG A 183 -0.66 15.45 -0.39
CA ARG A 183 -1.72 14.48 -0.66
C ARG A 183 -1.74 14.09 -2.14
N ALA A 184 -1.69 12.80 -2.42
CA ALA A 184 -1.82 12.27 -3.78
C ALA A 184 -3.29 12.27 -4.21
N THR A 185 -3.59 12.90 -5.34
CA THR A 185 -4.96 13.00 -5.88
C THR A 185 -5.26 11.96 -6.96
N SER A 186 -4.27 11.16 -7.35
CA SER A 186 -4.41 10.16 -8.41
C SER A 186 -3.37 9.05 -8.31
N LYS A 187 -3.65 7.91 -8.96
CA LYS A 187 -2.74 6.77 -9.09
C LYS A 187 -1.34 7.19 -9.55
N THR A 188 -1.27 8.02 -10.58
CA THR A 188 0.02 8.46 -11.16
C THR A 188 0.77 9.41 -10.23
N ALA A 189 0.07 10.28 -9.50
CA ALA A 189 0.67 11.14 -8.48
C ALA A 189 1.27 10.32 -7.34
N ALA A 190 0.55 9.31 -6.84
CA ALA A 190 1.03 8.40 -5.81
C ALA A 190 2.26 7.62 -6.28
N GLN A 191 2.23 7.02 -7.47
CA GLN A 191 3.37 6.30 -8.04
C GLN A 191 4.62 7.19 -8.17
N LYS A 192 4.45 8.46 -8.58
CA LYS A 192 5.55 9.43 -8.65
C LYS A 192 6.13 9.72 -7.26
N GLN A 193 5.28 9.92 -6.25
CA GLN A 193 5.74 10.19 -4.89
C GLN A 193 6.46 8.97 -4.27
N ILE A 194 5.92 7.76 -4.46
CA ILE A 194 6.59 6.51 -4.05
C ILE A 194 7.95 6.40 -4.74
N HIS A 195 8.02 6.61 -6.05
CA HIS A 195 9.28 6.56 -6.78
C HIS A 195 10.30 7.59 -6.27
N GLN A 196 9.86 8.81 -5.95
CA GLN A 196 10.75 9.84 -5.39
C GLN A 196 11.27 9.49 -3.99
N LEU A 197 10.48 8.79 -3.19
CA LEU A 197 10.89 8.29 -1.88
C LEU A 197 11.91 7.14 -2.00
N LEU A 198 11.67 6.21 -2.92
CA LEU A 198 12.54 5.05 -3.16
C LEU A 198 13.85 5.41 -3.87
N PHE A 199 13.78 6.37 -4.81
CA PHE A 199 14.92 6.78 -5.63
C PHE A 199 15.11 8.31 -5.56
N PRO A 200 15.56 8.85 -4.42
CA PRO A 200 15.80 10.28 -4.29
C PRO A 200 16.86 10.72 -5.29
N ARG A 201 16.54 11.74 -6.11
CA ARG A 201 17.55 12.37 -6.96
C ARG A 201 18.65 12.95 -6.07
N ALA A 202 19.91 12.59 -6.34
CA ALA A 202 21.05 13.18 -5.65
C ALA A 202 20.98 14.70 -5.77
N ARG A 203 20.80 15.40 -4.64
CA ARG A 203 20.92 16.86 -4.62
C ARG A 203 22.38 17.18 -4.95
N ARG A 204 22.64 17.87 -6.07
CA ARG A 204 23.92 18.55 -6.29
C ARG A 204 24.16 19.46 -5.07
N LYS A 205 25.14 19.13 -4.23
CA LYS A 205 25.64 20.05 -3.20
C LYS A 205 26.19 21.26 -3.96
N LYS A 206 25.53 22.42 -3.85
CA LYS A 206 26.21 23.69 -4.14
C LYS A 206 27.16 23.91 -2.98
N PHE A 207 28.46 23.74 -3.23
CA PHE A 207 29.48 24.22 -2.31
C PHE A 207 29.31 25.74 -2.24
N LYS A 208 28.93 26.26 -1.07
CA LYS A 208 29.17 27.67 -0.76
C LYS A 208 30.67 27.77 -0.49
N THR A 209 31.41 28.42 -1.37
CA THR A 209 32.79 28.82 -1.10
C THR A 209 32.74 29.78 0.08
N HIS A 210 33.38 29.38 1.17
CA HIS A 210 33.68 30.23 2.30
C HIS A 210 34.88 31.08 1.86
N GLU A 211 34.67 32.34 1.49
CA GLU A 211 35.78 33.29 1.49
C GLU A 211 35.97 33.75 2.94
N ASP A 212 37.13 33.35 3.45
CA ASP A 212 37.58 33.54 4.82
C ASP A 212 37.82 35.00 5.15
N LEU A 213 37.26 35.38 6.31
CA LEU A 213 37.66 36.51 7.12
C LEU A 213 39.08 36.28 7.67
N LEU A 214 40.05 37.07 7.21
CA LEU A 214 41.20 37.54 8.01
C LEU A 214 40.85 39.03 8.29
N GLY A 215 40.51 39.51 9.49
CA GLY A 215 41.20 39.38 10.77
C GLY A 215 42.51 40.19 10.70
N ASP A 216 42.79 41.24 11.47
CA ASP A 216 42.06 42.05 12.44
C ASP A 216 42.96 43.27 12.81
N SER A 217 42.37 44.30 13.42
CA SER A 217 42.98 45.28 14.36
C SER A 217 44.01 46.35 13.91
N SER A 218 43.70 47.64 14.14
CA SER A 218 44.18 48.38 15.33
C SER A 218 43.77 49.87 15.33
N TYR A 219 43.19 50.30 16.46
CA TYR A 219 43.22 51.69 16.94
C TYR A 219 44.17 51.71 18.16
N PHE A 220 45.11 52.65 18.13
CA PHE A 220 46.21 52.96 19.06
C PHE A 220 47.44 52.05 19.07
#